data_AF-A0A927MSE0-F1
#
_entry.id   AF-A0A927MSE0-F1
#
_cell.length_a   1.000
_cell.length_b   1.000
_cell.length_c   1.000
_cell.angle_alpha   90.00
_cell.angle_beta   90.00
_cell.angle_gamma   90.00
#
_symmetry.space_group_name_H-M   'P 1'
#
loop_
_entity.id
_entity.type
_entity.pdbx_description
1 polymer ?
#
loop_
_entity_poly.entity_id
_entity_poly.type
_entity_poly.pdbx_seq_one_letter_code
_entity_poly.pdbx_strand_id
1 'polypeptide(L)'
;MTTPVSPSVTLAPSAAPAESQPVLAPPAGAAIFLVVTIDPGAEDDVRDLLSDVSGLQRSVGFRIPAGGLTCVVGIGSDAWDRLVSGPRPAELHPLPEIRGDRHVAVSTPGDLLFHIRSTELDLCFELETQIMNRLASSVTVCDEVQGFRYFDERDLLGFVDGTENPTGHAAFDAVTIGADPEFAGGSYVIVQKYLHDMATWNALPVEAQERVIGRSKLADIEMPDDVKPANSHVALSTIVDPDGTERQIVRDNMAFGAPGRGEFGTYFIGYASTPSVTERMLVRMFVGEPPGNHDRILDFSTAVTGNLFFVPTADFLDDLADLPAPMTATDATPSTAEATPSVPDGTNATANPDVPDGSLRIGSLRRSTPR
;
A
#
# COMPACT_ATOMS: atom_id res chain seq x y z
N MET A 1 29.02 36.95 -50.77
CA MET A 1 28.75 35.50 -50.78
C MET A 1 30.04 34.83 -50.35
N THR A 2 30.14 34.05 -49.28
CA THR A 2 29.12 33.46 -48.38
C THR A 2 29.59 33.55 -46.92
N THR A 3 28.66 33.73 -45.97
CA THR A 3 28.91 33.53 -44.54
C THR A 3 28.80 32.04 -44.19
N PRO A 4 29.59 31.51 -43.24
CA PRO A 4 29.44 30.13 -42.79
C PRO A 4 28.19 29.99 -41.91
N VAL A 5 27.37 28.99 -42.21
CA VAL A 5 26.21 28.62 -41.39
C VAL A 5 26.70 27.83 -40.18
N SER A 6 26.34 28.25 -38.97
CA SER A 6 26.61 27.48 -37.76
C SER A 6 25.70 26.24 -37.71
N PRO A 7 26.19 25.07 -37.28
CA PRO A 7 25.35 23.88 -37.15
C PRO A 7 24.25 24.15 -36.12
N SER A 8 23.00 23.91 -36.50
CA SER A 8 21.89 23.94 -35.56
C SER A 8 22.04 22.78 -34.59
N VAL A 9 22.19 23.08 -33.29
CA VAL A 9 22.08 22.08 -32.24
C VAL A 9 20.62 21.66 -32.19
N THR A 10 20.32 20.48 -32.72
CA THR A 10 19.05 19.81 -32.44
C THR A 10 19.05 19.46 -30.96
N LEU A 11 18.38 20.28 -30.13
CA LEU A 11 17.94 19.78 -28.84
C LEU A 11 17.06 18.55 -29.12
N ALA A 12 17.39 17.43 -28.49
CA ALA A 12 16.42 16.36 -28.33
C ALA A 12 15.16 16.97 -27.65
N PRO A 13 13.95 16.51 -28.00
CA PRO A 13 12.78 16.91 -27.24
C PRO A 13 13.05 16.57 -25.77
N SER A 14 12.92 17.56 -24.88
CA SER A 14 12.79 17.26 -23.46
C SER A 14 11.60 16.32 -23.34
N ALA A 15 11.77 15.19 -22.65
CA ALA A 15 10.63 14.46 -22.14
C ALA A 15 9.74 15.46 -21.38
N ALA A 16 8.42 15.29 -21.49
CA ALA A 16 7.52 16.04 -20.62
C ALA A 16 7.88 15.71 -19.16
N PRO A 17 7.77 16.68 -18.22
CA PRO A 17 7.87 16.34 -16.81
C PRO A 17 6.79 15.30 -16.47
N ALA A 18 7.18 14.22 -15.79
CA ALA A 18 6.24 13.16 -15.42
C ALA A 18 5.09 13.72 -14.56
N GLU A 19 3.87 13.23 -14.79
CA GLU A 19 2.66 13.80 -14.21
C GLU A 19 2.25 13.01 -12.97
N SER A 20 2.55 13.52 -11.77
CA SER A 20 2.12 12.89 -10.52
C SER A 20 0.59 12.68 -10.50
N GLN A 21 0.16 11.49 -10.05
CA GLN A 21 -1.23 11.24 -9.67
C GLN A 21 -1.71 12.28 -8.62
N PRO A 22 -3.03 12.53 -8.50
CA PRO A 22 -3.57 13.63 -7.68
C PRO A 22 -3.52 13.36 -6.16
N VAL A 23 -2.38 12.93 -5.62
CA VAL A 23 -2.14 12.68 -4.18
C VAL A 23 -2.56 13.91 -3.36
N LEU A 24 -2.03 15.08 -3.72
CA LEU A 24 -2.27 16.38 -3.06
C LEU A 24 -3.57 17.08 -3.51
N ALA A 25 -4.62 16.30 -3.83
CA ALA A 25 -5.94 16.86 -4.06
C ALA A 25 -6.46 17.60 -2.81
N PRO A 26 -7.34 18.61 -2.97
CA PRO A 26 -8.01 19.24 -1.83
C PRO A 26 -8.78 18.21 -0.99
N PRO A 27 -8.92 18.43 0.34
CA PRO A 27 -9.61 17.50 1.22
C PRO A 27 -11.00 17.11 0.70
N ALA A 28 -11.32 15.81 0.74
CA ALA A 28 -12.55 15.24 0.19
C ALA A 28 -13.72 15.19 1.18
N GLY A 29 -14.96 15.35 0.70
CA GLY A 29 -16.16 15.22 1.53
C GLY A 29 -16.55 13.75 1.75
N ALA A 30 -16.26 12.91 0.77
CA ALA A 30 -16.44 11.47 0.77
C ALA A 30 -15.26 10.77 0.09
N ALA A 31 -14.96 9.55 0.52
CA ALA A 31 -13.93 8.71 -0.07
C ALA A 31 -14.38 7.26 -0.16
N ILE A 32 -13.80 6.51 -1.09
CA ILE A 32 -13.85 5.05 -1.10
C ILE A 32 -12.42 4.53 -1.15
N PHE A 33 -12.12 3.63 -0.22
CA PHE A 33 -10.88 2.87 -0.20
C PHE A 33 -11.21 1.44 -0.62
N LEU A 34 -10.74 1.05 -1.80
CA LEU A 34 -10.90 -0.29 -2.33
C LEU A 34 -9.52 -0.95 -2.41
N VAL A 35 -9.35 -2.07 -1.72
CA VAL A 35 -8.13 -2.89 -1.75
C VAL A 35 -8.49 -4.26 -2.31
N VAL A 36 -7.79 -4.68 -3.36
CA VAL A 36 -8.04 -5.96 -4.05
C VAL A 36 -6.75 -6.77 -4.21
N THR A 37 -6.87 -8.08 -4.34
CA THR A 37 -5.80 -8.99 -4.81
C THR A 37 -6.08 -9.46 -6.22
N ILE A 38 -5.05 -9.61 -7.05
CA ILE A 38 -5.17 -9.98 -8.46
C ILE A 38 -5.20 -11.49 -8.57
N ASP A 39 -6.24 -12.04 -9.19
CA ASP A 39 -6.38 -13.49 -9.34
C ASP A 39 -5.30 -14.03 -10.32
N PRO A 40 -4.81 -15.28 -10.17
CA PRO A 40 -3.72 -15.79 -10.99
C PRO A 40 -4.08 -15.88 -12.48
N GLY A 41 -3.28 -15.25 -13.35
CA GLY A 41 -3.50 -15.22 -14.80
C GLY A 41 -4.40 -14.07 -15.27
N ALA A 42 -4.80 -13.18 -14.38
CA ALA A 42 -5.62 -12.00 -14.68
C ALA A 42 -4.80 -10.70 -14.78
N GLU A 43 -3.47 -10.80 -14.86
CA GLU A 43 -2.55 -9.66 -14.95
C GLU A 43 -2.84 -8.75 -16.15
N ASP A 44 -3.19 -9.30 -17.32
CA ASP A 44 -3.48 -8.51 -18.52
C ASP A 44 -4.77 -7.68 -18.36
N ASP A 45 -5.86 -8.24 -17.81
CA ASP A 45 -7.10 -7.52 -17.51
C ASP A 45 -6.85 -6.31 -16.58
N VAL A 46 -5.95 -6.50 -15.61
CA VAL A 46 -5.54 -5.46 -14.67
C VAL A 46 -4.72 -4.38 -15.36
N ARG A 47 -3.73 -4.75 -16.19
CA ARG A 47 -2.91 -3.77 -16.94
C ARG A 47 -3.79 -2.92 -17.87
N ASP A 48 -4.73 -3.57 -18.57
CA ASP A 48 -5.74 -2.90 -19.40
C ASP A 48 -6.64 -1.95 -18.62
N LEU A 49 -7.07 -2.30 -17.38
CA LEU A 49 -7.78 -1.35 -16.54
C LEU A 49 -6.88 -0.18 -16.16
N LEU A 50 -5.67 -0.45 -15.68
CA LEU A 50 -4.80 0.55 -15.07
C LEU A 50 -4.48 1.70 -16.04
N SER A 51 -4.28 1.39 -17.32
CA SER A 51 -4.14 2.39 -18.40
C SER A 51 -5.43 3.12 -18.77
N ASP A 52 -6.60 2.60 -18.40
CA ASP A 52 -7.90 3.23 -18.58
C ASP A 52 -8.38 4.06 -17.36
N VAL A 53 -7.77 3.94 -16.18
CA VAL A 53 -8.27 4.59 -14.93
C VAL A 53 -8.41 6.11 -15.09
N SER A 54 -7.44 6.77 -15.73
CA SER A 54 -7.51 8.21 -16.00
C SER A 54 -8.69 8.55 -16.92
N GLY A 55 -8.99 7.68 -17.89
CA GLY A 55 -10.14 7.76 -18.78
C GLY A 55 -11.49 7.56 -18.06
N LEU A 56 -11.55 6.60 -17.13
CA LEU A 56 -12.73 6.35 -16.29
C LEU A 56 -13.01 7.54 -15.35
N GLN A 57 -12.00 8.04 -14.65
CA GLN A 57 -12.12 9.21 -13.77
C GLN A 57 -12.64 10.43 -14.54
N ARG A 58 -12.08 10.72 -15.74
CA ARG A 58 -12.58 11.79 -16.62
C ARG A 58 -14.03 11.53 -17.04
N SER A 59 -14.38 10.30 -17.41
CA SER A 59 -15.72 9.95 -17.93
C SER A 59 -16.85 10.12 -16.91
N VAL A 60 -16.56 9.89 -15.63
CA VAL A 60 -17.47 10.12 -14.50
C VAL A 60 -17.42 11.59 -14.07
N GLY A 61 -16.24 12.07 -13.67
CA GLY A 61 -16.06 13.37 -13.02
C GLY A 61 -16.33 14.60 -13.89
N PHE A 62 -16.08 14.53 -15.21
CA PHE A 62 -16.31 15.67 -16.11
C PHE A 62 -17.77 16.12 -16.18
N ARG A 63 -18.72 15.24 -15.81
CA ARG A 63 -20.16 15.54 -15.75
C ARG A 63 -20.52 16.43 -14.56
N ILE A 64 -19.72 16.39 -13.49
CA ILE A 64 -19.90 17.17 -12.26
C ILE A 64 -18.53 17.75 -11.83
N PRO A 65 -18.00 18.78 -12.53
CA PRO A 65 -16.66 19.31 -12.26
C PRO A 65 -16.46 19.84 -10.84
N ALA A 66 -17.53 20.35 -10.22
CA ALA A 66 -17.53 20.79 -8.82
C ALA A 66 -17.36 19.65 -7.82
N GLY A 67 -17.59 18.40 -8.24
CA GLY A 67 -17.45 17.20 -7.43
C GLY A 67 -16.00 16.83 -7.11
N GLY A 68 -15.03 17.39 -7.82
CA GLY A 68 -13.60 17.19 -7.52
C GLY A 68 -13.14 15.72 -7.56
N LEU A 69 -13.78 14.87 -8.37
CA LEU A 69 -13.51 13.43 -8.40
C LEU A 69 -12.05 13.14 -8.78
N THR A 70 -11.35 12.46 -7.87
CA THR A 70 -9.98 11.96 -8.07
C THR A 70 -9.90 10.48 -7.72
N CYS A 71 -9.00 9.76 -8.40
CA CYS A 71 -8.57 8.42 -8.03
C CYS A 71 -7.04 8.43 -7.94
N VAL A 72 -6.51 7.85 -6.87
CA VAL A 72 -5.08 7.53 -6.76
C VAL A 72 -4.95 6.01 -6.68
N VAL A 73 -4.19 5.44 -7.60
CA VAL A 73 -3.89 4.02 -7.66
C VAL A 73 -2.54 3.74 -7.01
N GLY A 74 -2.52 2.79 -6.08
CA GLY A 74 -1.32 2.18 -5.53
C GLY A 74 -1.17 0.72 -5.99
N ILE A 75 0.06 0.30 -6.28
CA ILE A 75 0.44 -1.07 -6.65
C ILE A 75 1.30 -1.68 -5.53
N GLY A 76 0.94 -2.86 -5.07
CA GLY A 76 1.61 -3.59 -3.99
C GLY A 76 2.93 -4.21 -4.45
N SER A 77 3.79 -4.55 -3.49
CA SER A 77 5.17 -5.00 -3.80
C SER A 77 5.24 -6.29 -4.63
N ASP A 78 4.41 -7.29 -4.30
CA ASP A 78 4.32 -8.55 -5.04
C ASP A 78 3.54 -8.40 -6.36
N ALA A 79 2.55 -7.50 -6.38
CA ALA A 79 1.78 -7.15 -7.57
C ALA A 79 2.64 -6.45 -8.64
N TRP A 80 3.59 -5.62 -8.21
CA TRP A 80 4.52 -4.95 -9.12
C TRP A 80 5.33 -5.96 -9.96
N ASP A 81 5.84 -7.04 -9.35
CA ASP A 81 6.57 -8.09 -10.08
C ASP A 81 5.69 -8.86 -11.09
N ARG A 82 4.37 -8.87 -10.88
CA ARG A 82 3.38 -9.51 -11.76
C ARG A 82 2.93 -8.60 -12.90
N LEU A 83 2.90 -7.28 -12.69
CA LEU A 83 2.33 -6.30 -13.63
C LEU A 83 3.38 -5.54 -14.46
N VAL A 84 4.58 -5.33 -13.94
CA VAL A 84 5.59 -4.44 -14.53
C VAL A 84 6.85 -5.23 -14.88
N SER A 85 7.22 -5.27 -16.17
CA SER A 85 8.56 -5.70 -16.55
C SER A 85 9.54 -4.53 -16.45
N GLY A 86 10.68 -4.74 -15.79
CA GLY A 86 11.73 -3.73 -15.67
C GLY A 86 12.17 -3.50 -14.21
N PRO A 87 12.62 -2.29 -13.88
CA PRO A 87 13.06 -1.94 -12.54
C PRO A 87 11.90 -1.80 -11.55
N ARG A 88 12.27 -1.74 -10.27
CA ARG A 88 11.34 -1.57 -9.14
C ARG A 88 11.66 -0.27 -8.40
N PRO A 89 10.66 0.44 -7.86
CA PRO A 89 10.90 1.56 -6.95
C PRO A 89 11.77 1.11 -5.78
N ALA A 90 12.81 1.88 -5.48
CA ALA A 90 13.91 1.42 -4.62
C ALA A 90 13.50 0.94 -3.21
N GLU A 91 12.38 1.43 -2.67
CA GLU A 91 11.87 1.13 -1.32
C GLU A 91 10.51 0.39 -1.34
N LEU A 92 10.13 -0.25 -2.45
CA LEU A 92 8.86 -0.99 -2.54
C LEU A 92 8.98 -2.44 -2.00
N HIS A 93 8.62 -2.63 -0.72
CA HIS A 93 8.48 -3.93 -0.04
C HIS A 93 7.04 -4.11 0.54
N PRO A 94 6.59 -5.35 0.83
CA PRO A 94 5.34 -5.57 1.56
C PRO A 94 5.45 -4.99 2.98
N LEU A 95 4.39 -4.35 3.49
CA LEU A 95 4.40 -3.76 4.84
C LEU A 95 4.77 -4.82 5.89
N PRO A 96 5.87 -4.66 6.66
CA PRO A 96 6.22 -5.61 7.70
C PRO A 96 5.21 -5.54 8.84
N GLU A 97 4.88 -6.68 9.44
CA GLU A 97 4.09 -6.74 10.66
C GLU A 97 4.89 -6.15 11.84
N ILE A 98 4.36 -5.11 12.49
CA ILE A 98 5.03 -4.44 13.62
C ILE A 98 4.39 -4.91 14.92
N ARG A 99 5.15 -5.63 15.75
CA ARG A 99 4.70 -6.17 17.04
C ARG A 99 5.32 -5.39 18.20
N GLY A 100 4.47 -4.68 18.95
CA GLY A 100 4.81 -4.19 20.29
C GLY A 100 4.42 -5.18 21.38
N ASP A 101 4.66 -4.80 22.64
CA ASP A 101 4.35 -5.63 23.82
C ASP A 101 2.84 -5.88 24.00
N ARG A 102 2.00 -4.97 23.49
CA ARG A 102 0.53 -5.01 23.63
C ARG A 102 -0.22 -4.99 22.30
N HIS A 103 0.26 -4.21 21.33
CA HIS A 103 -0.43 -3.89 20.10
C HIS A 103 0.32 -4.42 18.88
N VAL A 104 -0.39 -4.76 17.81
CA VAL A 104 0.19 -5.29 16.58
C VAL A 104 -0.37 -4.52 15.38
N ALA A 105 0.53 -3.97 14.57
CA ALA A 105 0.20 -3.49 13.23
C ALA A 105 0.25 -4.72 12.31
N VAL A 106 -0.91 -5.26 11.96
CA VAL A 106 -1.02 -6.42 11.09
C VAL A 106 -0.58 -6.10 9.66
N SER A 107 -0.09 -7.10 8.94
CA SER A 107 0.13 -7.04 7.50
C SER A 107 -0.94 -7.91 6.82
N THR A 108 -1.66 -7.36 5.85
CA THR A 108 -2.81 -8.00 5.18
C THR A 108 -2.64 -8.06 3.66
N PRO A 109 -3.32 -9.00 2.96
CA PRO A 109 -3.28 -9.04 1.49
C PRO A 109 -3.76 -7.75 0.85
N GLY A 110 -3.23 -7.43 -0.32
CA GLY A 110 -3.64 -6.28 -1.13
C GLY A 110 -2.60 -5.98 -2.20
N ASP A 111 -2.97 -6.23 -3.45
CA ASP A 111 -2.14 -6.04 -4.64
C ASP A 111 -2.37 -4.67 -5.29
N LEU A 112 -3.60 -4.14 -5.20
CA LEU A 112 -3.97 -2.81 -5.69
C LEU A 112 -4.76 -2.06 -4.63
N LEU A 113 -4.52 -0.75 -4.56
CA LEU A 113 -5.33 0.23 -3.84
C LEU A 113 -5.95 1.20 -4.85
N PHE A 114 -7.25 1.41 -4.77
CA PHE A 114 -7.92 2.56 -5.35
C PHE A 114 -8.38 3.48 -4.22
N HIS A 115 -7.73 4.63 -4.08
CA HIS A 115 -8.18 5.71 -3.20
C HIS A 115 -8.98 6.72 -4.01
N ILE A 116 -10.30 6.58 -3.96
CA ILE A 116 -11.26 7.38 -4.72
C ILE A 116 -11.80 8.48 -3.81
N ARG A 117 -11.83 9.72 -4.27
CA ARG A 117 -12.21 10.90 -3.47
C ARG A 117 -13.08 11.86 -4.25
N SER A 118 -14.08 12.44 -3.58
CA SER A 118 -14.97 13.47 -4.14
C SER A 118 -15.58 14.31 -3.01
N THR A 119 -16.31 15.38 -3.36
CA THR A 119 -17.18 16.09 -2.41
C THR A 119 -18.43 15.27 -2.06
N GLU A 120 -18.86 14.36 -2.93
CA GLU A 120 -20.10 13.57 -2.80
C GLU A 120 -19.83 12.08 -3.05
N LEU A 121 -20.46 11.18 -2.27
CA LEU A 121 -20.14 9.75 -2.27
C LEU A 121 -20.59 9.02 -3.54
N ASP A 122 -21.61 9.52 -4.24
CA ASP A 122 -22.15 8.93 -5.47
C ASP A 122 -21.13 8.95 -6.62
N LEU A 123 -20.32 10.01 -6.73
CA LEU A 123 -19.21 10.08 -7.70
C LEU A 123 -18.11 9.07 -7.39
N CYS A 124 -17.80 8.83 -6.12
CA CYS A 124 -16.86 7.78 -5.73
C CYS A 124 -17.40 6.39 -6.07
N PHE A 125 -18.65 6.13 -5.71
CA PHE A 125 -19.35 4.86 -5.93
C PHE A 125 -19.55 4.53 -7.41
N GLU A 126 -19.85 5.52 -8.25
CA GLU A 126 -19.93 5.34 -9.71
C GLU A 126 -18.55 5.00 -10.29
N LEU A 127 -17.47 5.66 -9.87
CA LEU A 127 -16.13 5.33 -10.36
C LEU A 127 -15.69 3.93 -9.92
N GLU A 128 -15.91 3.57 -8.65
CA GLU A 128 -15.71 2.20 -8.13
C GLU A 128 -16.52 1.19 -8.96
N THR A 129 -17.79 1.48 -9.26
CA THR A 129 -18.64 0.62 -10.08
C THR A 129 -18.04 0.41 -11.47
N GLN A 130 -17.50 1.46 -12.12
CA GLN A 130 -16.86 1.31 -13.44
C GLN A 130 -15.54 0.52 -13.36
N ILE A 131 -14.76 0.67 -12.30
CA ILE A 131 -13.54 -0.12 -12.02
C ILE A 131 -13.90 -1.60 -11.82
N MET A 132 -14.88 -1.89 -10.94
CA MET A 132 -15.27 -3.26 -10.64
C MET A 132 -16.00 -3.95 -11.81
N ASN A 133 -16.74 -3.22 -12.66
CA ASN A 133 -17.30 -3.77 -13.90
C ASN A 133 -16.23 -4.32 -14.86
N ARG A 134 -14.99 -3.82 -14.78
CA ARG A 134 -13.83 -4.31 -15.54
C ARG A 134 -13.07 -5.43 -14.84
N LEU A 135 -13.03 -5.43 -13.49
CA LEU A 135 -12.21 -6.36 -12.70
C LEU A 135 -12.96 -7.52 -12.01
N ALA A 136 -14.28 -7.56 -11.99
CA ALA A 136 -15.05 -8.47 -11.13
C ALA A 136 -14.79 -9.99 -11.36
N SER A 137 -14.16 -10.38 -12.47
CA SER A 137 -13.73 -11.75 -12.78
C SER A 137 -12.22 -12.00 -12.60
N SER A 138 -11.49 -10.98 -12.18
CA SER A 138 -10.04 -10.82 -12.37
C SER A 138 -9.33 -10.43 -11.06
N VAL A 139 -10.10 -10.00 -10.04
CA VAL A 139 -9.60 -9.65 -8.70
C VAL A 139 -10.55 -10.12 -7.59
N THR A 140 -9.97 -10.39 -6.42
CA THR A 140 -10.68 -10.65 -5.18
C THR A 140 -10.63 -9.40 -4.28
N VAL A 141 -11.78 -8.86 -3.87
CA VAL A 141 -11.87 -7.72 -2.94
C VAL A 141 -11.42 -8.14 -1.53
N CYS A 142 -10.44 -7.43 -0.97
CA CYS A 142 -9.88 -7.68 0.35
C CYS A 142 -10.37 -6.66 1.38
N ASP A 143 -10.52 -5.39 0.99
CA ASP A 143 -11.16 -4.36 1.80
C ASP A 143 -11.95 -3.37 0.94
N GLU A 144 -13.06 -2.88 1.46
CA GLU A 144 -13.92 -1.86 0.86
C GLU A 144 -14.46 -0.96 2.00
N VAL A 145 -14.12 0.33 1.97
CA VAL A 145 -14.55 1.29 2.98
C VAL A 145 -15.05 2.58 2.34
N GLN A 146 -16.34 2.87 2.57
CA GLN A 146 -16.95 4.15 2.27
C GLN A 146 -16.72 5.12 3.43
N GLY A 147 -15.77 6.03 3.24
CA GLY A 147 -15.38 7.06 4.20
C GLY A 147 -16.19 8.35 4.03
N PHE A 148 -16.45 9.04 5.13
CA PHE A 148 -17.09 10.35 5.16
C PHE A 148 -16.29 11.34 6.03
N ARG A 149 -16.33 12.62 5.66
CA ARG A 149 -15.88 13.69 6.56
C ARG A 149 -16.88 13.88 7.69
N TYR A 150 -16.40 14.02 8.92
CA TYR A 150 -17.25 14.17 10.10
C TYR A 150 -17.13 15.58 10.70
N PHE A 151 -18.24 16.30 10.70
CA PHE A 151 -18.35 17.69 11.18
C PHE A 151 -17.25 18.63 10.64
N ASP A 152 -16.55 19.32 11.53
CA ASP A 152 -15.51 20.33 11.31
C ASP A 152 -14.11 19.67 11.20
N GLU A 153 -13.94 18.83 10.18
CA GLU A 153 -12.71 18.05 9.91
C GLU A 153 -12.31 17.11 11.07
N ARG A 154 -13.28 16.49 11.75
CA ARG A 154 -13.02 15.61 12.89
C ARG A 154 -12.95 14.14 12.52
N ASP A 155 -12.25 13.38 13.36
CA ASP A 155 -12.37 11.93 13.45
C ASP A 155 -13.55 11.50 14.36
N LEU A 156 -13.80 10.19 14.46
CA LEU A 156 -14.84 9.66 15.36
C LEU A 156 -14.44 9.68 16.84
N LEU A 157 -13.16 9.84 17.16
CA LEU A 157 -12.71 10.12 18.54
C LEU A 157 -13.06 11.57 18.95
N GLY A 158 -13.39 12.43 17.99
CA GLY A 158 -13.89 13.79 18.15
C GLY A 158 -12.81 14.87 18.17
N PHE A 159 -11.60 14.55 17.68
CA PHE A 159 -10.52 15.51 17.49
C PHE A 159 -10.48 15.94 16.02
N VAL A 160 -9.98 17.14 15.74
CA VAL A 160 -9.70 17.56 14.36
C VAL A 160 -8.55 16.71 13.84
N ASP A 161 -8.67 16.20 12.61
CA ASP A 161 -7.68 15.33 11.99
C ASP A 161 -7.19 15.93 10.67
N GLY A 162 -5.86 15.95 10.50
CA GLY A 162 -5.16 16.56 9.36
C GLY A 162 -4.53 17.94 9.59
N THR A 163 -4.67 18.54 10.78
CA THR A 163 -4.22 19.93 11.05
C THR A 163 -2.75 20.21 10.73
N GLU A 164 -1.85 19.30 11.13
CA GLU A 164 -0.40 19.43 10.89
C GLU A 164 0.06 18.73 9.59
N ASN A 165 -0.85 18.47 8.63
CA ASN A 165 -0.42 18.07 7.30
C ASN A 165 0.40 19.20 6.66
N PRO A 166 1.54 18.88 6.00
CA PRO A 166 2.26 19.88 5.23
C PRO A 166 1.40 20.42 4.09
N THR A 167 1.66 21.66 3.67
CA THR A 167 0.91 22.33 2.60
C THR A 167 1.83 22.94 1.55
N GLY A 168 1.30 23.16 0.33
CA GLY A 168 2.06 23.76 -0.76
C GLY A 168 3.32 22.97 -1.13
N HIS A 169 4.47 23.64 -1.19
CA HIS A 169 5.73 23.00 -1.59
C HIS A 169 6.21 21.96 -0.56
N ALA A 170 6.01 22.20 0.75
CA ALA A 170 6.35 21.22 1.77
C ALA A 170 5.54 19.92 1.62
N ALA A 171 4.28 20.01 1.18
CA ALA A 171 3.47 18.83 0.89
C ALA A 171 4.02 18.06 -0.31
N PHE A 172 4.42 18.78 -1.36
CA PHE A 172 5.05 18.21 -2.55
C PHE A 172 6.35 17.49 -2.20
N ASP A 173 7.26 18.12 -1.46
CA ASP A 173 8.53 17.53 -1.04
C ASP A 173 8.33 16.33 -0.08
N ALA A 174 7.29 16.36 0.76
CA ALA A 174 6.96 15.28 1.68
C ALA A 174 6.40 14.02 0.99
N VAL A 175 5.69 14.14 -0.13
CA VAL A 175 5.05 12.99 -0.82
C VAL A 175 5.74 12.55 -2.10
N THR A 176 6.45 13.45 -2.79
CA THR A 176 6.94 13.19 -4.15
C THR A 176 8.35 12.63 -4.15
N ILE A 177 8.54 11.48 -4.81
CA ILE A 177 9.86 10.87 -4.98
C ILE A 177 10.73 11.75 -5.88
N GLY A 178 11.92 12.10 -5.38
CA GLY A 178 12.96 12.79 -6.15
C GLY A 178 14.37 12.18 -6.03
N ALA A 179 14.56 11.23 -5.11
CA ALA A 179 15.84 10.53 -4.90
C ALA A 179 16.04 9.34 -5.86
N ASP A 180 14.96 8.83 -6.44
CA ASP A 180 14.93 7.75 -7.43
C ASP A 180 14.49 8.35 -8.79
N PRO A 181 15.42 8.66 -9.71
CA PRO A 181 15.10 9.40 -10.94
C PRO A 181 14.18 8.68 -11.92
N GLU A 182 14.07 7.35 -11.83
CA GLU A 182 13.23 6.53 -12.70
C GLU A 182 11.77 6.53 -12.25
N PHE A 183 11.55 6.69 -10.94
CA PHE A 183 10.23 6.78 -10.31
C PHE A 183 9.91 8.19 -9.78
N ALA A 184 10.60 9.19 -10.31
CA ALA A 184 10.43 10.58 -9.93
C ALA A 184 9.01 11.08 -10.26
N GLY A 185 8.37 11.77 -9.31
CA GLY A 185 6.95 12.13 -9.41
C GLY A 185 5.99 11.10 -8.79
N GLY A 186 6.45 9.89 -8.51
CA GLY A 186 5.69 8.89 -7.75
C GLY A 186 5.64 9.17 -6.24
N SER A 187 4.98 8.29 -5.49
CA SER A 187 4.85 8.36 -4.03
C SER A 187 4.77 6.95 -3.42
N TYR A 188 4.88 6.83 -2.11
CA TYR A 188 4.53 5.62 -1.35
C TYR A 188 3.32 5.91 -0.48
N VAL A 189 2.43 4.94 -0.34
CA VAL A 189 1.23 5.05 0.50
C VAL A 189 1.07 3.84 1.40
N ILE A 190 0.83 4.09 2.68
CA ILE A 190 0.46 3.06 3.65
C ILE A 190 -0.98 3.30 4.08
N VAL A 191 -1.77 2.23 4.15
CA VAL A 191 -3.16 2.25 4.64
C VAL A 191 -3.35 1.28 5.80
N GLN A 192 -4.20 1.67 6.74
CA GLN A 192 -4.61 0.82 7.87
C GLN A 192 -6.05 1.15 8.28
N LYS A 193 -6.92 0.14 8.31
CA LYS A 193 -8.26 0.29 8.85
C LYS A 193 -8.24 0.13 10.37
N TYR A 194 -8.62 1.17 11.11
CA TYR A 194 -8.74 1.13 12.57
C TYR A 194 -10.21 1.03 13.02
N LEU A 195 -10.48 0.15 13.99
CA LEU A 195 -11.76 0.09 14.71
C LEU A 195 -11.60 0.56 16.15
N HIS A 196 -12.54 1.38 16.62
CA HIS A 196 -12.43 2.13 17.88
C HIS A 196 -13.33 1.56 18.99
N ASP A 197 -12.77 1.32 20.17
CA ASP A 197 -13.53 1.11 21.41
C ASP A 197 -14.09 2.45 21.92
N MET A 198 -15.19 2.87 21.31
CA MET A 198 -15.90 4.09 21.69
C MET A 198 -16.48 4.03 23.11
N ALA A 199 -16.65 2.86 23.73
CA ALA A 199 -17.14 2.77 25.11
C ALA A 199 -16.04 3.14 26.10
N THR A 200 -14.84 2.56 25.94
CA THR A 200 -13.67 2.88 26.77
C THR A 200 -13.16 4.29 26.50
N TRP A 201 -13.20 4.76 25.24
CA TRP A 201 -12.82 6.13 24.88
C TRP A 201 -13.72 7.18 25.53
N ASN A 202 -15.05 7.04 25.42
CA ASN A 202 -16.01 8.01 25.98
C ASN A 202 -16.12 7.96 27.51
N ALA A 203 -15.55 6.93 28.16
CA ALA A 203 -15.41 6.89 29.62
C ALA A 203 -14.27 7.78 30.16
N LEU A 204 -13.36 8.24 29.29
CA LEU A 204 -12.30 9.18 29.69
C LEU A 204 -12.84 10.60 29.87
N PRO A 205 -12.38 11.35 30.89
CA PRO A 205 -12.48 12.81 30.91
C PRO A 205 -11.79 13.43 29.68
N VAL A 206 -12.26 14.60 29.24
CA VAL A 206 -11.72 15.28 28.05
C VAL A 206 -10.22 15.53 28.21
N GLU A 207 -9.77 15.97 29.38
CA GLU A 207 -8.35 16.25 29.69
C GLU A 207 -7.46 15.00 29.64
N ALA A 208 -8.05 13.81 29.74
CA ALA A 208 -7.36 12.54 29.54
C ALA A 208 -7.33 12.14 28.06
N GLN A 209 -8.41 12.37 27.31
CA GLN A 209 -8.43 12.20 25.84
C GLN A 209 -7.42 13.16 25.16
N GLU A 210 -7.38 14.41 25.58
CA GLU A 210 -6.42 15.42 25.11
C GLU A 210 -4.97 14.98 25.37
N ARG A 211 -4.70 14.32 26.50
CA ARG A 211 -3.39 13.71 26.80
C ARG A 211 -3.06 12.47 25.96
N VAL A 212 -4.06 11.74 25.49
CA VAL A 212 -3.86 10.62 24.55
C VAL A 212 -3.46 11.17 23.18
N ILE A 213 -4.09 12.24 22.70
CA ILE A 213 -3.80 12.81 21.38
C ILE A 213 -2.56 13.73 21.40
N GLY A 214 -2.45 14.62 22.39
CA GLY A 214 -1.42 15.68 22.46
C GLY A 214 -1.92 17.07 22.01
N ARG A 215 -3.23 17.23 21.81
CA ARG A 215 -3.89 18.50 21.43
C ARG A 215 -5.13 18.73 22.30
N SER A 216 -5.64 19.96 22.35
CA SER A 216 -6.91 20.29 22.99
C SER A 216 -8.10 19.94 22.09
N LYS A 217 -9.15 19.33 22.65
CA LYS A 217 -10.20 18.66 21.86
C LYS A 217 -11.09 19.63 21.10
N LEU A 218 -11.52 20.71 21.74
CA LEU A 218 -12.43 21.69 21.13
C LEU A 218 -11.69 22.66 20.22
N ALA A 219 -10.57 23.21 20.69
CA ALA A 219 -9.87 24.31 20.04
C ALA A 219 -8.74 23.87 19.09
N ASP A 220 -8.40 22.59 19.09
CA ASP A 220 -7.33 21.99 18.26
C ASP A 220 -5.95 22.66 18.41
N ILE A 221 -5.68 23.20 19.60
CA ILE A 221 -4.37 23.76 19.94
C ILE A 221 -3.49 22.64 20.48
N GLU A 222 -2.29 22.48 19.91
CA GLU A 222 -1.28 21.53 20.37
C GLU A 222 -0.83 21.80 21.82
N MET A 223 -0.53 20.74 22.58
CA MET A 223 0.05 20.90 23.91
C MET A 223 1.50 21.43 23.84
N PRO A 224 1.91 22.34 24.75
CA PRO A 224 3.31 22.67 24.94
C PRO A 224 4.16 21.44 25.28
N ASP A 225 5.41 21.38 24.80
CA ASP A 225 6.28 20.20 24.94
C ASP A 225 6.61 19.82 26.39
N ASP A 226 6.56 20.77 27.33
CA ASP A 226 6.75 20.52 28.77
C ASP A 226 5.50 19.92 29.45
N VAL A 227 4.37 19.88 28.76
CA VAL A 227 3.08 19.34 29.23
C VAL A 227 2.64 18.10 28.45
N LYS A 228 3.00 18.03 27.15
CA LYS A 228 2.67 16.97 26.20
C LYS A 228 3.25 15.61 26.67
N PRO A 229 2.43 14.57 26.89
CA PRO A 229 2.94 13.25 27.25
C PRO A 229 3.83 12.68 26.14
N ALA A 230 4.97 12.09 26.49
CA ALA A 230 5.89 11.47 25.52
C ALA A 230 5.29 10.26 24.77
N ASN A 231 4.12 9.78 25.19
CA ASN A 231 3.34 8.72 24.54
C ASN A 231 1.96 9.19 24.05
N SER A 232 1.77 10.51 23.87
CA SER A 232 0.63 11.01 23.12
C SER A 232 0.85 10.74 21.62
N HIS A 233 -0.25 10.64 20.86
CA HIS A 233 -0.22 10.38 19.42
C HIS A 233 0.72 11.33 18.69
N VAL A 234 0.53 12.64 18.87
CA VAL A 234 1.40 13.69 18.30
C VAL A 234 2.88 13.45 18.60
N ALA A 235 3.25 13.18 19.86
CA ALA A 235 4.65 13.03 20.27
C ALA A 235 5.32 11.82 19.59
N LEU A 236 4.60 10.71 19.41
CA LEU A 236 5.14 9.53 18.76
C LEU A 236 5.06 9.60 17.22
N SER A 237 4.11 10.35 16.65
CA SER A 237 4.04 10.61 15.21
C SER A 237 5.01 11.70 14.72
N THR A 238 5.55 12.57 15.57
CA THR A 238 6.56 13.57 15.16
C THR A 238 7.92 12.90 14.92
N ILE A 239 8.44 13.05 13.70
CA ILE A 239 9.66 12.39 13.23
C ILE A 239 10.73 13.43 12.94
N VAL A 240 11.75 13.54 13.80
CA VAL A 240 12.88 14.46 13.61
C VAL A 240 14.18 13.68 13.39
N ASP A 241 14.93 14.05 12.36
CA ASP A 241 16.23 13.46 12.02
C ASP A 241 17.39 14.05 12.86
N PRO A 242 18.58 13.41 12.89
CA PRO A 242 19.72 13.87 13.68
C PRO A 242 20.26 15.27 13.32
N ASP A 243 19.91 15.81 12.15
CA ASP A 243 20.25 17.17 11.72
C ASP A 243 19.20 18.22 12.15
N GLY A 244 18.12 17.79 12.78
CA GLY A 244 16.99 18.63 13.19
C GLY A 244 15.88 18.77 12.14
N THR A 245 15.99 18.11 10.99
CA THR A 245 14.95 18.10 9.96
C THR A 245 13.73 17.29 10.42
N GLU A 246 12.54 17.90 10.46
CA GLU A 246 11.29 17.16 10.60
C GLU A 246 10.93 16.45 9.29
N ARG A 247 10.53 15.18 9.38
CA ARG A 247 9.99 14.39 8.28
C ARG A 247 8.48 14.29 8.43
N GLN A 248 7.78 14.68 7.37
CA GLN A 248 6.34 14.78 7.36
C GLN A 248 5.75 13.80 6.34
N ILE A 249 4.47 13.52 6.50
CA ILE A 249 3.65 12.73 5.57
C ILE A 249 2.36 13.51 5.32
N VAL A 250 1.67 13.24 4.22
CA VAL A 250 0.31 13.79 3.99
C VAL A 250 -0.71 12.71 4.28
N ARG A 251 -1.61 12.99 5.22
CA ARG A 251 -2.68 12.07 5.63
C ARG A 251 -4.03 12.54 5.10
N ASP A 252 -4.89 11.60 4.77
CA ASP A 252 -6.28 11.87 4.34
C ASP A 252 -7.24 10.93 5.08
N ASN A 253 -7.11 10.92 6.41
CA ASN A 253 -7.84 10.04 7.31
C ASN A 253 -9.35 10.28 7.18
N MET A 254 -10.13 9.21 7.03
CA MET A 254 -11.59 9.31 6.88
C MET A 254 -12.32 8.50 7.94
N ALA A 255 -13.40 9.07 8.47
CA ALA A 255 -14.31 8.37 9.37
C ALA A 255 -15.13 7.34 8.58
N PHE A 256 -15.35 6.17 9.17
CA PHE A 256 -16.28 5.16 8.65
C PHE A 256 -16.98 4.43 9.80
N GLY A 257 -18.08 3.74 9.51
CA GLY A 257 -18.69 2.85 10.49
C GLY A 257 -20.12 2.44 10.20
N ALA A 258 -20.60 1.51 11.02
CA ALA A 258 -21.98 1.04 11.04
C ALA A 258 -22.48 1.09 12.50
N PRO A 259 -23.04 2.23 12.97
CA PRO A 259 -23.44 2.39 14.37
C PRO A 259 -24.43 1.33 14.88
N GLY A 260 -25.29 0.79 13.99
CA GLY A 260 -26.20 -0.32 14.31
C GLY A 260 -25.51 -1.67 14.57
N ARG A 261 -24.22 -1.79 14.25
CA ARG A 261 -23.33 -2.93 14.58
C ARG A 261 -22.32 -2.59 15.68
N GLY A 262 -22.28 -1.34 16.14
CA GLY A 262 -21.25 -0.84 17.05
C GLY A 262 -19.89 -0.58 16.38
N GLU A 263 -19.84 -0.59 15.04
CA GLU A 263 -18.61 -0.31 14.28
C GLU A 263 -18.41 1.19 14.12
N PHE A 264 -17.30 1.71 14.65
CA PHE A 264 -16.82 3.08 14.48
C PHE A 264 -15.32 2.97 14.19
N GLY A 265 -14.83 3.68 13.17
CA GLY A 265 -13.42 3.58 12.78
C GLY A 265 -12.87 4.79 12.05
N THR A 266 -11.55 4.80 11.94
CA THR A 266 -10.78 5.71 11.09
C THR A 266 -10.05 4.86 10.06
N TYR A 267 -10.24 5.15 8.78
CA TYR A 267 -9.39 4.60 7.73
C TYR A 267 -8.17 5.51 7.62
N PHE A 268 -7.02 5.02 8.10
CA PHE A 268 -5.75 5.73 7.98
C PHE A 268 -5.20 5.55 6.56
N ILE A 269 -4.75 6.65 5.98
CA ILE A 269 -3.95 6.67 4.75
C ILE A 269 -2.87 7.74 4.89
N GLY A 270 -1.62 7.37 4.61
CA GLY A 270 -0.46 8.26 4.72
C GLY A 270 0.45 8.15 3.50
N TYR A 271 0.61 9.27 2.79
CA TYR A 271 1.47 9.41 1.62
C TYR A 271 2.84 10.00 2.00
N ALA A 272 3.91 9.47 1.43
CA ALA A 272 5.29 9.89 1.69
C ALA A 272 6.21 9.66 0.47
N SER A 273 7.27 10.45 0.34
CA SER A 273 8.32 10.28 -0.69
C SER A 273 9.26 9.10 -0.40
N THR A 274 9.19 8.52 0.79
CA THR A 274 9.82 7.25 1.21
C THR A 274 8.92 6.61 2.28
N PRO A 275 8.68 5.29 2.24
CA PRO A 275 7.87 4.62 3.25
C PRO A 275 8.51 4.65 4.64
N SER A 276 9.85 4.81 4.71
CA SER A 276 10.61 4.79 5.96
C SER A 276 10.17 5.82 7.00
N VAL A 277 9.60 6.96 6.56
CA VAL A 277 9.05 7.99 7.46
C VAL A 277 7.81 7.46 8.16
N THR A 278 6.84 6.95 7.40
CA THR A 278 5.59 6.38 7.94
C THR A 278 5.88 5.11 8.75
N GLU A 279 6.80 4.25 8.32
CA GLU A 279 7.21 3.08 9.09
C GLU A 279 7.88 3.46 10.43
N ARG A 280 8.68 4.54 10.47
CA ARG A 280 9.26 5.05 11.73
C ARG A 280 8.18 5.61 12.68
N MET A 281 7.12 6.23 12.15
CA MET A 281 5.92 6.57 12.94
C MET A 281 5.26 5.31 13.51
N LEU A 282 4.99 4.30 12.67
CA LEU A 282 4.34 3.06 13.11
C LEU A 282 5.17 2.28 14.14
N VAL A 283 6.49 2.20 13.98
CA VAL A 283 7.37 1.56 14.98
C VAL A 283 7.29 2.32 16.31
N ARG A 284 7.36 3.66 16.30
CA ARG A 284 7.19 4.49 17.51
C ARG A 284 5.81 4.31 18.14
N MET A 285 4.76 4.23 17.34
CA MET A 285 3.40 4.03 17.84
C MET A 285 3.20 2.65 18.48
N PHE A 286 3.56 1.57 17.77
CA PHE A 286 3.25 0.20 18.21
C PHE A 286 4.27 -0.35 19.22
N VAL A 287 5.57 -0.13 19.01
CA VAL A 287 6.64 -0.61 19.90
C VAL A 287 6.91 0.36 21.05
N GLY A 288 6.72 1.66 20.82
CA GLY A 288 6.99 2.73 21.77
C GLY A 288 8.39 3.31 21.68
N GLU A 289 8.53 4.58 22.05
CA GLU A 289 9.83 5.22 22.23
C GLU A 289 9.93 5.86 23.63
N PRO A 290 10.84 5.38 24.52
CA PRO A 290 11.60 4.13 24.40
C PRO A 290 10.66 2.89 24.35
N PRO A 291 11.15 1.70 23.94
CA PRO A 291 10.33 0.49 23.83
C PRO A 291 9.48 0.21 25.08
N GLY A 292 8.20 -0.10 24.86
CA GLY A 292 7.17 -0.24 25.91
C GLY A 292 6.40 1.07 26.21
N ASN A 293 6.87 2.22 25.73
CA ASN A 293 6.16 3.51 25.81
C ASN A 293 5.32 3.75 24.54
N HIS A 294 4.39 2.84 24.25
CA HIS A 294 3.57 2.83 23.02
C HIS A 294 2.56 3.97 22.98
N ASP A 295 2.03 4.25 21.78
CA ASP A 295 1.05 5.30 21.55
C ASP A 295 -0.30 4.96 22.18
N ARG A 296 -0.71 5.84 23.09
CA ARG A 296 -1.94 5.73 23.86
C ARG A 296 -3.20 5.69 23.00
N ILE A 297 -3.18 6.14 21.73
CA ILE A 297 -4.33 6.01 20.84
C ILE A 297 -4.67 4.53 20.56
N LEU A 298 -3.65 3.66 20.49
CA LEU A 298 -3.82 2.23 20.21
C LEU A 298 -4.52 1.48 21.34
N ASP A 299 -4.58 2.06 22.55
CA ASP A 299 -5.38 1.52 23.66
C ASP A 299 -6.90 1.66 23.43
N PHE A 300 -7.30 2.39 22.39
CA PHE A 300 -8.69 2.59 21.94
C PHE A 300 -8.90 2.20 20.47
N SER A 301 -7.84 2.14 19.67
CA SER A 301 -7.90 1.95 18.20
C SER A 301 -7.14 0.70 17.76
N THR A 302 -7.84 -0.30 17.23
CA THR A 302 -7.24 -1.56 16.76
C THR A 302 -7.09 -1.58 15.24
N ALA A 303 -5.86 -1.73 14.73
CA ALA A 303 -5.60 -1.95 13.31
C ALA A 303 -6.07 -3.36 12.90
N VAL A 304 -6.95 -3.45 11.89
CA VAL A 304 -7.44 -4.72 11.33
C VAL A 304 -6.97 -4.98 9.90
N THR A 305 -6.35 -4.00 9.25
CA THR A 305 -5.61 -4.14 7.98
C THR A 305 -4.30 -3.33 8.05
N GLY A 306 -3.36 -3.67 7.16
CA GLY A 306 -2.12 -2.94 6.96
C GLY A 306 -1.47 -3.32 5.64
N ASN A 307 -1.27 -2.34 4.78
CA ASN A 307 -0.72 -2.52 3.43
C ASN A 307 0.20 -1.35 3.07
N LEU A 308 1.21 -1.61 2.23
CA LEU A 308 2.10 -0.63 1.61
C LEU A 308 1.98 -0.77 0.09
N PHE A 309 1.74 0.34 -0.59
CA PHE A 309 1.69 0.42 -2.04
C PHE A 309 2.62 1.52 -2.56
N PHE A 310 3.15 1.33 -3.76
CA PHE A 310 3.78 2.40 -4.53
C PHE A 310 2.74 3.06 -5.45
N VAL A 311 2.79 4.38 -5.54
CA VAL A 311 1.92 5.22 -6.36
C VAL A 311 2.75 5.70 -7.55
N PRO A 312 2.63 5.08 -8.73
CA PRO A 312 3.30 5.56 -9.95
C PRO A 312 2.79 6.94 -10.38
N THR A 313 3.46 7.55 -11.36
CA THR A 313 2.91 8.72 -12.05
C THR A 313 1.71 8.33 -12.92
N ALA A 314 0.88 9.31 -13.30
CA ALA A 314 -0.28 9.10 -14.13
C ALA A 314 0.11 8.66 -15.56
N ASP A 315 1.18 9.24 -16.11
CA ASP A 315 1.76 8.84 -17.41
C ASP A 315 2.28 7.39 -17.40
N PHE A 316 2.90 6.94 -16.29
CA PHE A 316 3.31 5.54 -16.16
C PHE A 316 2.11 4.57 -16.17
N LEU A 317 0.97 4.94 -15.59
CA LEU A 317 -0.24 4.12 -15.63
C LEU A 317 -0.87 4.11 -17.01
N ASP A 318 -1.06 5.28 -17.62
CA ASP A 318 -1.64 5.44 -18.96
C ASP A 318 -0.82 4.64 -20.02
N ASP A 319 0.51 4.54 -19.88
CA ASP A 319 1.39 3.77 -20.76
C ASP A 319 1.58 2.27 -20.34
N LEU A 320 1.02 1.82 -19.20
CA LEU A 320 1.33 0.51 -18.61
C LEU A 320 1.00 -0.68 -19.52
N ALA A 321 -0.09 -0.63 -20.30
CA ALA A 321 -0.48 -1.70 -21.21
C ALA A 321 0.53 -1.92 -22.36
N ASP A 322 1.21 -0.86 -22.81
CA ASP A 322 2.21 -0.90 -23.90
C ASP A 322 3.59 -1.42 -23.45
N LEU A 323 3.85 -1.50 -22.13
CA LEU A 323 5.04 -2.14 -21.60
C LEU A 323 5.03 -3.66 -21.87
N PRO A 324 6.19 -4.34 -21.95
CA PRO A 324 6.20 -5.80 -22.00
C PRO A 324 5.59 -6.38 -20.72
N ALA A 325 4.70 -7.37 -20.84
CA ALA A 325 4.28 -8.16 -19.69
C ALA A 325 5.50 -8.90 -19.10
N PRO A 326 5.59 -9.07 -17.76
CA PRO A 326 6.59 -9.95 -17.16
C PRO A 326 6.57 -11.35 -17.78
N MET A 327 7.75 -11.89 -18.10
CA MET A 327 7.83 -13.26 -18.63
C MET A 327 7.40 -14.24 -17.53
N THR A 328 6.18 -14.77 -17.62
CA THR A 328 5.74 -15.84 -16.73
C THR A 328 6.68 -17.04 -16.85
N ALA A 329 7.06 -17.65 -15.72
CA ALA A 329 8.00 -18.76 -15.66
C ALA A 329 7.37 -20.08 -16.13
N THR A 330 6.86 -20.11 -17.36
CA THR A 330 6.02 -21.19 -17.89
C THR A 330 6.34 -21.60 -19.34
N ASP A 331 7.61 -21.54 -19.76
CA ASP A 331 8.11 -22.47 -20.79
C ASP A 331 9.60 -22.80 -20.64
N ALA A 332 9.95 -23.42 -19.50
CA ALA A 332 11.22 -24.15 -19.37
C ALA A 332 11.13 -25.47 -20.15
N THR A 333 11.15 -25.39 -21.48
CA THR A 333 11.16 -26.56 -22.36
C THR A 333 12.37 -27.46 -21.99
N PRO A 334 12.18 -28.76 -21.70
CA PRO A 334 13.29 -29.61 -21.30
C PRO A 334 14.26 -29.79 -22.47
N SER A 335 15.42 -29.14 -22.38
CA SER A 335 16.47 -29.21 -23.39
C SER A 335 16.86 -30.67 -23.62
N THR A 336 16.65 -31.16 -24.84
CA THR A 336 17.00 -32.52 -25.24
C THR A 336 18.50 -32.73 -25.12
N ALA A 337 18.90 -33.67 -24.26
CA ALA A 337 20.29 -34.05 -24.06
C ALA A 337 20.96 -34.45 -25.38
N GLU A 338 22.04 -33.75 -25.75
CA GLU A 338 22.88 -34.12 -26.88
C GLU A 338 23.57 -35.46 -26.62
N ALA A 339 23.47 -36.37 -27.61
CA ALA A 339 24.08 -37.68 -27.54
C ALA A 339 25.60 -37.61 -27.81
N THR A 340 26.42 -37.97 -26.83
CA THR A 340 27.85 -38.18 -27.01
C THR A 340 28.13 -39.41 -27.90
N PRO A 341 29.05 -39.32 -28.89
CA PRO A 341 29.33 -40.43 -29.80
C PRO A 341 30.21 -41.52 -29.18
N SER A 342 29.95 -42.77 -29.57
CA SER A 342 30.65 -43.98 -29.15
C SER A 342 31.98 -44.23 -29.88
N VAL A 343 32.98 -44.78 -29.17
CA VAL A 343 34.20 -45.38 -29.72
C VAL A 343 34.38 -46.79 -29.12
N PRO A 344 34.85 -47.83 -29.87
CA PRO A 344 34.49 -49.21 -29.55
C PRO A 344 35.60 -50.12 -28.98
N ASP A 345 35.12 -51.18 -28.34
CA ASP A 345 35.66 -52.56 -28.18
C ASP A 345 36.98 -52.84 -27.42
N GLY A 346 36.98 -53.93 -26.62
CA GLY A 346 38.11 -54.22 -25.72
C GLY A 346 38.06 -55.46 -24.78
N THR A 347 37.35 -56.54 -25.14
CA THR A 347 37.58 -57.95 -24.73
C THR A 347 37.82 -58.38 -23.25
N ASN A 348 37.06 -59.41 -22.84
CA ASN A 348 37.45 -60.60 -22.04
C ASN A 348 37.62 -60.57 -20.49
N ALA A 349 36.70 -61.28 -19.79
CA ALA A 349 36.89 -62.65 -19.24
C ALA A 349 36.50 -62.90 -17.75
N THR A 350 35.69 -63.96 -17.54
CA THR A 350 35.62 -64.87 -16.34
C THR A 350 35.19 -64.30 -14.97
N ALA A 351 34.47 -64.98 -14.07
CA ALA A 351 33.79 -66.30 -14.06
C ALA A 351 32.63 -66.32 -13.01
N ASN A 352 31.84 -67.40 -13.00
CA ASN A 352 30.68 -67.71 -12.12
C ASN A 352 31.11 -68.73 -11.01
N PRO A 353 30.25 -69.28 -10.11
CA PRO A 353 29.09 -68.79 -9.31
C PRO A 353 29.28 -69.02 -7.77
N ASP A 354 28.26 -68.78 -6.91
CA ASP A 354 27.73 -69.81 -5.96
C ASP A 354 26.43 -69.41 -5.19
N VAL A 355 25.58 -70.40 -4.85
CA VAL A 355 24.19 -70.28 -4.30
C VAL A 355 23.78 -71.53 -3.47
N PRO A 356 23.42 -71.41 -2.16
CA PRO A 356 22.01 -71.50 -1.65
C PRO A 356 21.67 -70.40 -0.59
N ASP A 357 20.44 -69.92 -0.35
CA ASP A 357 19.13 -70.49 0.12
C ASP A 357 18.90 -70.43 1.67
N GLY A 358 17.68 -70.09 2.12
CA GLY A 358 17.41 -69.71 3.53
C GLY A 358 15.99 -69.30 3.98
N SER A 359 14.91 -69.74 3.33
CA SER A 359 13.54 -69.94 3.90
C SER A 359 12.91 -68.96 4.94
N LEU A 360 11.93 -68.16 4.47
CA LEU A 360 10.52 -68.02 4.95
C LEU A 360 10.12 -68.08 6.47
N ARG A 361 9.38 -67.05 6.93
CA ARG A 361 8.02 -67.07 7.60
C ARG A 361 7.62 -65.63 8.04
N ILE A 362 6.50 -65.04 7.59
CA ILE A 362 5.10 -65.13 8.11
C ILE A 362 4.99 -64.77 9.61
N GLY A 363 4.16 -63.82 10.09
CA GLY A 363 3.27 -62.88 9.38
C GLY A 363 2.42 -61.98 10.32
N SER A 364 1.80 -60.94 9.72
CA SER A 364 0.44 -60.39 9.97
C SER A 364 -0.17 -60.23 11.37
N LEU A 365 -0.70 -59.03 11.67
CA LEU A 365 -2.06 -58.84 12.27
C LEU A 365 -2.57 -57.38 12.16
N ARG A 366 -3.84 -57.22 11.76
CA ARG A 366 -4.63 -55.97 11.84
C ARG A 366 -5.39 -55.90 13.17
N ARG A 367 -5.78 -54.71 13.64
CA ARG A 367 -7.17 -54.42 14.07
C ARG A 367 -7.48 -52.94 14.25
N SER A 368 -8.77 -52.62 14.18
CA SER A 368 -9.37 -51.29 14.21
C SER A 368 -10.49 -51.21 15.26
N THR A 369 -10.60 -50.04 15.94
CA THR A 369 -11.83 -49.45 16.54
C THR A 369 -12.61 -50.29 17.60
N PRO A 370 -13.63 -49.74 18.31
CA PRO A 370 -14.16 -48.37 18.37
C PRO A 370 -14.30 -47.76 19.79
N ARG A 371 -14.43 -46.42 19.88
CA ARG A 371 -15.70 -45.78 20.30
C ARG A 371 -15.75 -44.32 19.89
#